data_AF-A0A1C5BKI8-F1
#
_entry.id   AF-A0A1C5BKI8-F1
#
_cell.length_a   1.000
_cell.length_b   1.000
_cell.length_c   1.000
_cell.angle_alpha   90.00
_cell.angle_beta   90.00
_cell.angle_gamma   90.00
#
_symmetry.space_group_name_H-M   'P 1'
#
loop_
_entity.id
_entity.type
_entity.pdbx_description
1 polymer ?
#
loop_
_entity_poly.entity_id
_entity_poly.type
_entity_poly.pdbx_seq_one_letter_code
_entity_poly.pdbx_strand_id
1 'polypeptide(L)' 'MVAAKLGISISGLARGGITDALTTEQIEALKKDSPDWLQQERATQAEVRKEAVRIKEKNAARAGQSHGPRS' A
#
# COMPACT_ATOMS: atom_id res chain seq x y z
N MET A 1 1.89 -6.65 10.06
CA MET A 1 0.80 -5.72 10.44
C MET A 1 -0.49 -6.11 9.72
N VAL A 2 -1.65 -5.96 10.35
CA VAL A 2 -2.97 -6.35 9.81
C VAL A 2 -3.27 -5.72 8.44
N ALA A 3 -3.00 -4.42 8.29
CA ALA A 3 -3.20 -3.70 7.03
C ALA A 3 -2.44 -4.32 5.84
N ALA A 4 -1.22 -4.81 6.06
CA ALA A 4 -0.44 -5.48 5.03
C ALA A 4 -1.10 -6.81 4.58
N LYS A 5 -1.67 -7.57 5.52
CA LYS A 5 -2.38 -8.82 5.25
C LYS A 5 -3.71 -8.58 4.51
N LEU A 6 -4.30 -7.41 4.69
CA LEU A 6 -5.49 -6.94 3.97
C LEU A 6 -5.18 -6.28 2.62
N GLY A 7 -3.91 -5.97 2.33
CA GLY A 7 -3.49 -5.31 1.10
C GLY A 7 -3.76 -3.80 1.07
N ILE A 8 -3.96 -3.18 2.23
CA ILE A 8 -4.29 -1.75 2.37
C ILE A 8 -3.28 -1.01 3.25
N SER A 9 -3.45 0.30 3.42
CA SER A 9 -2.67 1.11 4.36
C SER A 9 -3.28 1.09 5.77
N ILE A 10 -2.48 1.43 6.79
CA ILE A 10 -2.97 1.58 8.17
C ILE A 10 -4.05 2.67 8.24
N SER A 11 -3.85 3.78 7.53
CA SER A 11 -4.85 4.85 7.42
C SER A 11 -6.14 4.38 6.75
N GLY A 12 -6.05 3.49 5.77
CA GLY A 12 -7.21 2.87 5.13
C GLY A 12 -8.00 1.97 6.08
N LEU A 13 -7.31 1.24 6.96
CA LEU A 13 -7.95 0.45 8.02
C LEU A 13 -8.73 1.34 8.99
N ALA A 14 -8.13 2.45 9.42
CA ALA A 14 -8.78 3.43 10.30
C ALA A 14 -10.00 4.11 9.64
N ARG A 15 -9.93 4.42 8.32
CA ARG A 15 -11.09 4.93 7.56
C ARG A 15 -12.23 3.93 7.45
N GLY A 16 -11.90 2.64 7.38
CA GLY A 16 -12.88 1.54 7.48
C GLY A 16 -13.49 1.36 8.87
N GLY A 17 -13.18 2.25 9.83
CA GLY A 17 -13.68 2.19 11.20
C GLY A 17 -12.97 1.16 12.07
N ILE A 18 -11.88 0.55 11.59
CA ILE A 18 -11.12 -0.44 12.35
C ILE A 18 -9.94 0.24 13.01
N THR A 19 -10.14 0.62 14.26
CA THR A 19 -9.12 1.23 15.12
C THR A 19 -8.54 0.25 16.13
N ASP A 20 -9.27 -0.82 16.41
CA ASP A 20 -8.86 -1.86 17.36
C ASP A 20 -8.06 -2.99 16.70
N ALA A 21 -7.34 -3.74 17.53
CA ALA A 21 -6.62 -4.92 17.07
C ALA A 21 -7.60 -6.00 16.61
N LEU A 22 -7.47 -6.42 15.35
CA LEU A 22 -8.23 -7.56 14.82
C LEU A 22 -7.52 -8.88 15.14
N THR A 23 -8.31 -9.89 15.49
CA THR A 23 -7.84 -11.28 15.55
C THR A 23 -7.65 -11.85 14.15
N THR A 24 -6.99 -13.00 14.07
CA THR A 24 -6.81 -13.70 12.79
C THR A 24 -8.15 -14.08 12.16
N GLU A 25 -9.13 -14.56 12.94
CA GLU A 25 -10.45 -14.90 12.40
C GLU A 25 -11.17 -13.68 11.85
N GLN A 26 -11.14 -12.54 12.55
CA GLN A 26 -11.76 -11.31 12.09
C GLN A 26 -11.14 -10.79 10.78
N ILE A 27 -9.82 -10.93 10.63
CA ILE A 27 -9.11 -10.57 9.40
C ILE A 27 -9.56 -11.45 8.24
N GLU A 28 -9.66 -12.77 8.43
CA GLU A 28 -10.11 -13.68 7.36
C GLU A 28 -11.60 -13.47 7.03
N ALA A 29 -12.44 -13.20 8.02
CA ALA A 29 -13.85 -12.83 7.81
C ALA A 29 -13.96 -11.56 6.96
N LEU A 30 -13.22 -10.51 7.31
CA LEU A 30 -13.21 -9.26 6.56
C LEU A 30 -12.70 -9.44 5.12
N LYS A 31 -11.69 -10.30 4.92
CA LYS A 31 -11.21 -10.65 3.58
C LYS A 31 -12.25 -11.40 2.77
N LYS A 32 -13.02 -12.29 3.40
CA LYS A 32 -14.06 -13.07 2.75
C LYS A 32 -15.26 -12.21 2.38
N ASP A 33 -15.72 -11.37 3.30
CA ASP A 33 -16.86 -10.48 3.10
C ASP A 33 -16.52 -9.38 2.08
N SER A 34 -15.25 -8.98 1.97
CA SER A 34 -14.74 -8.02 0.99
C SER A 34 -15.66 -6.79 0.82
N PRO A 35 -15.91 -6.05 1.91
CA PRO A 35 -16.80 -4.88 1.86
C PRO A 35 -16.25 -3.81 0.90
N ASP A 36 -17.12 -2.96 0.38
CA ASP A 36 -16.78 -1.99 -0.66
C ASP A 36 -15.62 -1.06 -0.26
N TRP A 37 -15.60 -0.61 1.00
CA TRP A 37 -14.52 0.22 1.52
C TRP A 37 -13.16 -0.49 1.44
N LEU A 38 -13.11 -1.81 1.69
CA LEU A 38 -11.88 -2.59 1.61
C LEU A 38 -11.41 -2.73 0.16
N GLN A 39 -12.34 -2.92 -0.77
CA GLN A 39 -12.04 -3.00 -2.19
C GLN A 39 -11.48 -1.67 -2.71
N GLN A 40 -12.10 -0.55 -2.33
CA GLN A 40 -11.67 0.79 -2.70
C GLN A 40 -10.28 1.13 -2.14
N GLU A 41 -10.01 0.77 -0.88
CA GLU A 41 -8.70 0.95 -0.26
C GLU A 41 -7.62 0.09 -0.93
N ARG A 42 -7.94 -1.15 -1.33
CA ARG A 42 -7.02 -2.00 -2.09
C ARG A 42 -6.69 -1.42 -3.46
N ALA A 43 -7.68 -0.90 -4.18
CA ALA A 43 -7.47 -0.25 -5.47
C ALA A 43 -6.56 0.97 -5.30
N THR A 44 -6.85 1.83 -4.32
CA THR A 44 -6.02 3.00 -3.99
C THR A 44 -4.59 2.60 -3.67
N GLN A 45 -4.41 1.59 -2.81
CA GLN A 45 -3.07 1.11 -2.43
C GLN A 45 -2.30 0.53 -3.62
N ALA A 46 -2.98 -0.15 -4.54
CA ALA A 46 -2.36 -0.69 -5.75
C ALA A 46 -1.86 0.45 -6.66
N GLU A 47 -2.66 1.50 -6.87
CA GLU A 47 -2.26 2.66 -7.67
C GLU A 47 -1.08 3.40 -7.05
N VAL A 48 -1.11 3.64 -5.73
CA VAL A 48 0.01 4.27 -5.01
C VAL A 48 1.29 3.45 -5.14
N ARG A 49 1.21 2.11 -5.07
CA ARG A 49 2.38 1.25 -5.25
C ARG A 49 2.94 1.35 -6.68
N LYS A 50 2.09 1.36 -7.70
CA LYS A 50 2.52 1.53 -9.10
C LYS A 50 3.23 2.87 -9.28
N GLU A 51 2.68 3.95 -8.74
CA GLU A 51 3.28 5.28 -8.83
C GLU A 51 4.61 5.36 -8.06
N ALA A 52 4.68 4.75 -6.87
CA ALA A 52 5.93 4.68 -6.11
C ALA A 52 7.04 3.94 -6.88
N VAL A 53 6.70 2.86 -7.58
CA VAL A 53 7.65 2.14 -8.46
C VAL A 53 8.13 3.05 -9.59
N ARG A 54 7.21 3.73 -10.29
CA ARG A 54 7.54 4.68 -11.37
C ARG A 54 8.48 5.79 -10.90
N ILE A 55 8.20 6.37 -9.73
CA ILE A 55 9.05 7.42 -9.13
C ILE A 55 10.42 6.85 -8.78
N LYS A 56 10.48 5.65 -8.19
CA LYS A 56 11.74 4.99 -7.84
C LYS A 56 12.61 4.72 -9.08
N GLU A 57 12.03 4.23 -10.16
CA GLU A 57 12.73 4.01 -11.43
C GLU A 57 13.26 5.33 -12.02
N LYS A 58 12.44 6.37 -12.05
CA LYS A 58 12.85 7.72 -12.50
C LYS A 58 13.99 8.28 -11.65
N ASN A 59 13.94 8.09 -10.33
CA ASN A 59 14.98 8.54 -9.42
C ASN A 59 16.28 7.74 -9.61
N ALA A 60 16.20 6.42 -9.81
CA ALA A 60 17.36 5.58 -10.09
C ALA A 60 18.04 5.99 -11.41
N ALA A 61 17.27 6.27 -12.47
CA ALA A 61 17.80 6.78 -13.73
C ALA A 61 18.53 8.12 -13.58
N ARG A 62 17.96 9.06 -12.80
CA ARG A 62 18.60 10.37 -12.52
C ARG A 62 19.86 10.25 -11.66
N ALA A 63 19.85 9.37 -10.65
CA ALA A 63 21.00 9.12 -9.80
C ALA A 63 22.18 8.53 -10.59
N GLY A 64 21.89 7.61 -11.53
CA GLY A 64 22.91 7.06 -12.44
C GLY A 64 23.51 8.08 -13.41
N GLN A 65 22.73 9.07 -13.86
CA GLN A 65 23.22 10.15 -14.73
C GLN A 65 24.03 11.21 -13.98
N SER A 66 23.81 11.39 -12.68
CA SER A 66 24.47 12.42 -11.87
C SER A 66 25.88 12.02 -11.38
N HIS A 67 26.34 10.80 -11.69
CA HIS A 67 27.68 10.27 -11.37
C HIS A 67 28.60 10.18 -12.62
N GLY A 68 28.40 11.04 -13.62
CA GLY A 68 29.40 11.22 -14.70
C GLY A 68 30.74 11.70 -14.11
N PRO A 69 31.90 11.18 -14.58
CA PRO A 69 33.19 11.42 -13.95
C PRO A 69 33.54 12.90 -14.04
N ARG A 70 33.75 13.53 -12.89
CA ARG A 70 34.35 14.87 -12.81
C ARG A 70 35.81 14.73 -13.28
N SER A 71 36.09 15.15 -14.51
CA SER A 71 37.45 15.32 -15.04
C SER A 71 38.20 16.41 -14.30
#